data_AF-A0A9D3LWE0-F1
#
_entry.id   AF-A0A9D3LWE0-F1
#
_cell.length_a   1.000
_cell.length_b   1.000
_cell.length_c   1.000
_cell.angle_alpha   90.00
_cell.angle_beta   90.00
_cell.angle_gamma   90.00
#
_symmetry.space_group_name_H-M   'P 1'
#
loop_
_entity.id
_entity.type
_entity.pdbx_description
1 polymer ?
#
loop_
_entity_poly.entity_id
_entity_poly.type
_entity_poly.pdbx_seq_one_letter_code
_entity_poly.pdbx_strand_id
1 'polypeptide(L)'
;MAAQWSTVERLRVISVLQDCEDQLAVLGHIRPKTCVGHLEMQEQRNGVTQQNQTEEAGLAKSKKEMRSQRESNVISENKELSPEPLAQVEYDRNFVAQVITNLLKELRETGTFHSLLSTIEEEKKRKARIRDFILSEEEGRRRTKVLQRQLLDIRKEKVLELQRRDEMIAHLKDQLQETKAKTDLEMKYVAKSSELQVYQEQKLNSMKEKELEAEIKRLHEMLEEERLSHIELERFLKEDQLALEEKLEMWMERYEKDMEDKQHELNTLKNNRASNLARLQELAKKYRESEQVVIADRVEKENLRREREKEEMEWASAIKLQSWWRGTMVRQGLGPFKKGKKPKAKEGKKGKKKKKK
;
A
#
# COMPACT_ATOMS: atom_id res chain seq x y z
N MET A 1 -104.00 14.70 62.70
CA MET A 1 -105.30 14.64 63.38
C MET A 1 -105.08 14.00 64.75
N ALA A 2 -105.06 14.80 65.82
CA ALA A 2 -104.93 14.27 67.18
C ALA A 2 -106.33 13.91 67.71
N ALA A 3 -106.58 12.63 67.95
CA ALA A 3 -107.77 12.19 68.65
C ALA A 3 -107.68 12.67 70.10
N GLN A 4 -108.57 13.58 70.52
CA GLN A 4 -108.67 13.99 71.91
C GLN A 4 -109.19 12.78 72.72
N TRP A 5 -108.34 12.26 73.61
CA TRP A 5 -108.74 11.17 74.50
C TRP A 5 -109.89 11.61 75.40
N SER A 6 -110.88 10.73 75.62
CA SER A 6 -111.95 11.04 76.56
C SER A 6 -111.38 11.22 77.97
N THR A 7 -112.06 12.00 78.81
CA THR A 7 -111.58 12.34 80.16
C THR A 7 -111.30 11.09 81.00
N VAL A 8 -112.09 10.02 80.83
CA VAL A 8 -111.94 8.74 81.56
C VAL A 8 -110.71 7.97 81.07
N GLU A 9 -110.49 7.89 79.76
CA GLU A 9 -109.31 7.23 79.17
C GLU A 9 -108.02 7.97 79.55
N ARG A 10 -108.05 9.31 79.52
CA ARG A 10 -106.92 10.14 79.91
C ARG A 10 -106.54 9.94 81.38
N LEU A 11 -107.51 9.92 82.30
CA LEU A 11 -107.25 9.68 83.72
C LEU A 11 -106.69 8.27 83.97
N ARG A 12 -107.19 7.25 83.26
CA ARG A 12 -106.63 5.89 83.33
C ARG A 12 -105.18 5.83 82.86
N VAL A 13 -104.87 6.40 81.69
CA VAL A 13 -103.49 6.40 81.17
C VAL A 13 -102.56 7.24 82.05
N ILE A 14 -103.02 8.37 82.60
CA ILE A 14 -102.25 9.15 83.58
C ILE A 14 -101.94 8.30 84.82
N SER A 15 -102.92 7.58 85.39
CA SER A 15 -102.67 6.72 86.56
C SER A 15 -101.68 5.59 86.30
N VAL A 16 -101.72 4.97 85.11
CA VAL A 16 -100.76 3.92 84.71
C VAL A 16 -99.37 4.50 84.44
N LEU A 17 -99.28 5.69 83.82
CA LEU A 17 -98.00 6.35 83.59
C LEU A 17 -97.38 6.87 84.89
N GLN A 18 -98.17 7.31 85.87
CA GLN A 18 -97.70 7.67 87.22
C GLN A 18 -97.13 6.44 87.93
N ASP A 19 -97.87 5.32 87.94
CA ASP A 19 -97.37 4.05 88.48
C ASP A 19 -96.07 3.60 87.77
N CYS A 20 -95.95 3.81 86.46
CA CYS A 20 -94.70 3.56 85.73
C CYS A 20 -93.56 4.53 86.13
N GLU A 21 -93.85 5.81 86.34
CA GLU A 21 -92.89 6.82 86.81
C GLU A 21 -92.38 6.48 88.22
N ASP A 22 -93.29 6.14 89.13
CA ASP A 22 -93.00 5.72 90.50
C ASP A 22 -92.21 4.40 90.53
N GLN A 23 -92.59 3.41 89.73
CA GLN A 23 -91.84 2.15 89.59
C GLN A 23 -90.45 2.36 89.00
N LEU A 24 -90.29 3.26 88.02
CA LEU A 24 -88.98 3.63 87.47
C LEU A 24 -88.12 4.34 88.52
N ALA A 25 -88.71 5.23 89.33
CA ALA A 25 -88.03 5.86 90.46
C ALA A 25 -87.55 4.81 91.48
N VAL A 26 -88.44 3.90 91.89
CA VAL A 26 -88.14 2.77 92.79
C VAL A 26 -87.03 1.87 92.23
N LEU A 27 -87.05 1.54 90.94
CA LEU A 27 -85.98 0.76 90.29
C LEU A 27 -84.61 1.47 90.31
N GLY A 28 -84.57 2.81 90.39
CA GLY A 28 -83.35 3.59 90.62
C GLY A 28 -82.90 3.68 92.07
N HIS A 29 -83.78 3.37 93.02
CA HIS A 29 -83.46 3.29 94.45
C HIS A 29 -83.05 1.86 94.89
N ILE A 30 -83.55 0.83 94.20
CA ILE A 30 -83.23 -0.59 94.49
C ILE A 30 -81.86 -1.00 93.94
N ARG A 31 -81.37 -0.38 92.86
CA ARG A 31 -80.02 -0.67 92.32
C ARG A 31 -78.94 0.07 93.12
N PRO A 32 -77.87 -0.62 93.58
CA PRO A 32 -76.83 0.02 94.38
C PRO A 32 -75.95 0.96 93.54
N LYS A 33 -75.67 2.15 94.08
CA LYS A 33 -74.68 3.10 93.55
C LYS A 33 -73.24 2.64 93.81
N THR A 34 -72.89 1.46 93.32
CA THR A 34 -71.53 0.96 93.15
C THR A 34 -71.39 0.72 91.64
N CYS A 35 -70.69 1.56 90.87
CA CYS A 35 -69.29 1.93 91.08
C CYS A 35 -69.00 3.42 90.78
N VAL A 36 -68.70 4.23 91.80
CA VAL A 36 -68.06 5.55 91.63
C VAL A 36 -66.55 5.50 91.94
N GLY A 37 -66.10 4.52 92.75
CA GLY A 37 -64.71 4.41 93.20
C GLY A 37 -63.83 3.45 92.38
N HIS A 38 -63.63 3.69 91.08
CA HIS A 38 -62.46 3.11 90.37
C HIS A 38 -62.01 3.83 89.07
N LEU A 39 -62.39 5.09 88.84
CA LEU A 39 -62.03 5.81 87.59
C LEU A 39 -60.74 6.64 87.66
N GLU A 40 -60.21 6.95 88.84
CA GLU A 40 -59.02 7.83 89.00
C GLU A 40 -57.66 7.13 88.80
N MET A 41 -57.63 5.82 88.54
CA MET A 41 -56.38 5.03 88.39
C MET A 41 -56.17 4.44 86.98
N GLN A 42 -56.91 4.92 85.97
CA GLN A 42 -56.75 4.48 84.58
C GLN A 42 -56.31 5.59 83.59
N GLU A 43 -56.00 6.80 84.09
CA GLU A 43 -55.43 7.87 83.25
C GLU A 43 -53.90 7.79 83.09
N GLN A 44 -53.19 7.01 83.92
CA GLN A 44 -51.72 6.89 83.88
C GLN A 44 -51.17 5.77 82.99
N ARG A 45 -51.99 5.16 82.11
CA ARG A 45 -51.52 4.13 81.15
C ARG A 45 -51.61 4.54 79.67
N ASN A 46 -52.00 5.79 79.39
CA ASN A 46 -52.06 6.37 78.04
C ASN A 46 -50.83 7.25 77.72
N GLY A 47 -49.66 6.64 77.85
CA GLY A 47 -48.38 7.09 77.31
C GLY A 47 -47.46 5.86 77.32
N VAL A 48 -46.89 5.39 76.23
CA VAL A 48 -46.39 6.08 75.02
C VAL A 48 -46.59 5.18 73.81
N THR A 49 -46.89 5.73 72.62
CA THR A 49 -46.30 5.31 71.32
C THR A 49 -46.65 6.37 70.28
N GLN A 50 -45.74 7.32 70.05
CA GLN A 50 -45.71 8.09 68.81
C GLN A 50 -44.45 7.77 68.02
N GLN A 51 -44.66 7.63 66.72
CA GLN A 51 -43.73 7.86 65.62
C GLN A 51 -42.64 6.80 65.33
N ASN A 52 -42.80 6.27 64.12
CA ASN A 52 -41.88 5.43 63.39
C ASN A 52 -40.71 6.24 62.80
N GLN A 53 -39.53 5.61 62.82
CA GLN A 53 -38.64 5.36 61.67
C GLN A 53 -38.18 6.53 60.77
N THR A 54 -36.85 6.61 60.62
CA THR A 54 -36.20 6.91 59.33
C THR A 54 -35.03 5.94 59.09
N GLU A 55 -35.11 5.25 57.96
CA GLU A 55 -34.05 4.88 56.99
C GLU A 55 -32.75 4.14 57.43
N GLU A 56 -32.71 2.87 56.97
CA GLU A 56 -31.67 2.16 56.20
C GLU A 56 -30.19 1.94 56.64
N ALA A 57 -29.73 0.76 56.20
CA ALA A 57 -28.36 0.31 55.88
C ALA A 57 -27.39 -0.11 57.01
N GLY A 58 -26.98 -1.39 57.00
CA GLY A 58 -25.84 -1.87 57.79
C GLY A 58 -25.75 -3.40 57.96
N LEU A 59 -24.82 -4.03 57.25
CA LEU A 59 -24.49 -5.47 57.19
C LEU A 59 -24.64 -6.33 58.48
N ALA A 60 -25.11 -7.57 58.23
CA ALA A 60 -24.62 -8.85 58.76
C ALA A 60 -24.58 -9.11 60.29
N LYS A 61 -25.34 -10.14 60.71
CA LYS A 61 -24.76 -11.42 61.19
C LYS A 61 -25.78 -12.55 61.28
N SER A 62 -25.27 -13.78 61.26
CA SER A 62 -26.02 -15.03 61.32
C SER A 62 -26.14 -15.56 62.77
N LYS A 63 -27.12 -16.47 62.96
CA LYS A 63 -27.37 -17.38 64.10
C LYS A 63 -28.12 -16.84 65.32
N LYS A 64 -29.00 -17.73 65.81
CA LYS A 64 -30.01 -17.59 66.88
C LYS A 64 -31.18 -16.65 66.48
N GLU A 65 -32.43 -16.91 66.85
CA GLU A 65 -33.00 -17.89 67.79
C GLU A 65 -33.95 -18.88 67.07
N MET A 66 -33.77 -20.18 67.31
CA MET A 66 -34.93 -21.06 67.55
C MET A 66 -35.22 -20.96 69.05
N ARG A 67 -36.50 -21.07 69.46
CA ARG A 67 -37.00 -21.20 70.86
C ARG A 67 -37.43 -19.90 71.59
N SER A 68 -38.60 -19.39 71.23
CA SER A 68 -39.67 -18.79 72.06
C SER A 68 -40.61 -18.10 71.06
N GLN A 69 -41.91 -18.34 70.99
CA GLN A 69 -42.87 -18.52 72.07
C GLN A 69 -43.75 -19.76 71.86
N ARG A 70 -43.80 -20.63 72.89
CA ARG A 70 -44.83 -21.66 73.05
C ARG A 70 -45.36 -21.60 74.49
N GLU A 71 -45.69 -20.38 74.91
CA GLU A 71 -46.15 -20.01 76.25
C GLU A 71 -47.34 -19.05 76.11
N SER A 72 -48.16 -18.96 77.17
CA SER A 72 -49.46 -18.26 77.25
C SER A 72 -50.52 -18.70 76.24
N ASN A 73 -50.85 -20.00 76.27
CA ASN A 73 -52.27 -20.38 76.35
C ASN A 73 -52.65 -20.37 77.84
N VAL A 74 -53.93 -20.12 78.17
CA VAL A 74 -54.51 -20.12 79.54
C VAL A 74 -54.09 -18.95 80.45
N ILE A 75 -54.85 -17.85 80.43
CA ILE A 75 -55.30 -17.15 81.65
C ILE A 75 -56.78 -16.74 81.47
N SER A 76 -57.59 -17.06 82.49
CA SER A 76 -58.94 -16.55 82.80
C SER A 76 -60.01 -16.54 81.69
N GLU A 77 -60.85 -17.58 81.73
CA GLU A 77 -62.30 -17.34 81.77
C GLU A 77 -62.63 -16.49 83.02
N ASN A 78 -62.60 -15.17 82.91
CA ASN A 78 -63.19 -14.27 83.90
C ASN A 78 -64.33 -13.50 83.24
N LYS A 79 -65.56 -13.86 83.62
CA LYS A 79 -66.77 -13.11 83.27
C LYS A 79 -66.87 -11.86 84.14
N GLU A 80 -65.94 -10.93 83.95
CA GLU A 80 -66.05 -9.59 84.51
C GLU A 80 -67.23 -8.86 83.84
N LEU A 81 -68.22 -8.50 84.65
CA LEU A 81 -69.30 -7.61 84.23
C LEU A 81 -68.69 -6.22 84.02
N SER A 82 -68.49 -5.84 82.75
CA SER A 82 -68.12 -4.46 82.37
C SER A 82 -69.07 -3.45 83.04
N PRO A 83 -68.62 -2.25 83.43
CA PRO A 83 -69.51 -1.20 83.94
C PRO A 83 -70.48 -0.63 82.88
N GLU A 84 -70.16 -0.77 81.59
CA GLU A 84 -70.91 -0.12 80.49
C GLU A 84 -72.41 -0.48 80.43
N PRO A 85 -72.85 -1.75 80.56
CA PRO A 85 -74.27 -2.07 80.53
C PRO A 85 -75.03 -1.52 81.74
N LEU A 86 -74.36 -1.29 82.88
CA LEU A 86 -74.97 -0.69 84.06
C LEU A 86 -75.18 0.81 83.85
N ALA A 87 -74.14 1.53 83.41
CA ALA A 87 -74.22 2.95 83.08
C ALA A 87 -75.23 3.23 81.94
N GLN A 88 -75.28 2.36 80.93
CA GLN A 88 -76.25 2.47 79.84
C GLN A 88 -77.69 2.23 80.34
N VAL A 89 -77.93 1.23 81.20
CA VAL A 89 -79.28 1.00 81.76
C VAL A 89 -79.69 2.14 82.72
N GLU A 90 -78.75 2.78 83.42
CA GLU A 90 -79.06 3.99 84.20
C GLU A 90 -79.40 5.19 83.31
N TYR A 91 -78.67 5.39 82.21
CA TYR A 91 -79.00 6.40 81.20
C TYR A 91 -80.36 6.14 80.55
N ASP A 92 -80.61 4.91 80.09
CA ASP A 92 -81.88 4.51 79.46
C ASP A 92 -83.05 4.63 80.46
N ARG A 93 -82.87 4.26 81.74
CA ARG A 93 -83.87 4.47 82.80
C ARG A 93 -84.16 5.95 83.02
N ASN A 94 -83.13 6.79 83.10
CA ASN A 94 -83.29 8.24 83.29
C ASN A 94 -83.96 8.89 82.07
N PHE A 95 -83.63 8.45 80.85
CA PHE A 95 -84.25 8.89 79.61
C PHE A 95 -85.73 8.49 79.54
N VAL A 96 -86.07 7.23 79.82
CA VAL A 96 -87.46 6.75 79.85
C VAL A 96 -88.27 7.47 80.93
N ALA A 97 -87.68 7.68 82.13
CA ALA A 97 -88.31 8.49 83.17
C ALA A 97 -88.60 9.91 82.68
N GLN A 98 -87.61 10.62 82.12
CA GLN A 98 -87.80 11.98 81.58
C GLN A 98 -88.87 12.03 80.47
N VAL A 99 -88.91 11.04 79.57
CA VAL A 99 -89.95 10.94 78.53
C VAL A 99 -91.33 10.74 79.14
N ILE A 100 -91.46 9.90 80.18
CA ILE A 100 -92.72 9.67 80.90
C ILE A 100 -93.15 10.90 81.71
N THR A 101 -92.24 11.56 82.44
CA THR A 101 -92.51 12.81 83.17
C THR A 101 -93.00 13.91 82.22
N ASN A 102 -92.33 14.09 81.07
CA ASN A 102 -92.72 15.07 80.06
C ASN A 102 -94.09 14.74 79.44
N LEU A 103 -94.35 13.46 79.14
CA LEU A 103 -95.65 12.98 78.64
C LEU A 103 -96.77 13.15 79.67
N LEU A 104 -96.51 12.85 80.95
CA LEU A 104 -97.45 13.06 82.05
C LEU A 104 -97.79 14.53 82.24
N LYS A 105 -96.79 15.41 82.15
CA LYS A 105 -96.99 16.86 82.19
C LYS A 105 -97.84 17.32 81.00
N GLU A 106 -97.49 16.92 79.78
CA GLU A 106 -98.23 17.25 78.56
C GLU A 106 -99.69 16.75 78.62
N LEU A 107 -99.94 15.55 79.14
CA LEU A 107 -101.27 14.95 79.32
C LEU A 107 -102.12 15.66 80.39
N ARG A 108 -101.50 16.11 81.50
CA ARG A 108 -102.19 16.88 82.55
C ARG A 108 -102.51 18.31 82.11
N GLU A 109 -101.58 18.98 81.43
CA GLU A 109 -101.70 20.40 81.07
C GLU A 109 -102.49 20.63 79.78
N THR A 110 -102.27 19.81 78.74
CA THR A 110 -102.85 20.02 77.40
C THR A 110 -103.68 18.84 76.90
N GLY A 111 -103.39 17.61 77.36
CA GLY A 111 -104.03 16.40 76.89
C GLY A 111 -103.52 15.86 75.56
N THR A 112 -102.32 16.28 75.14
CA THR A 112 -101.69 15.85 73.91
C THR A 112 -100.46 14.97 74.19
N PHE A 113 -99.80 14.47 73.15
CA PHE A 113 -98.66 13.55 73.23
C PHE A 113 -97.60 13.85 72.15
N HIS A 114 -97.50 15.12 71.73
CA HIS A 114 -96.52 15.58 70.76
C HIS A 114 -95.08 15.51 71.29
N SER A 115 -94.85 15.65 72.61
CA SER A 115 -93.53 15.45 73.21
C SER A 115 -93.03 14.01 72.98
N LEU A 116 -93.91 13.01 73.10
CA LEU A 116 -93.57 11.61 72.82
C LEU A 116 -93.34 11.37 71.32
N LEU A 117 -94.16 11.96 70.44
CA LEU A 117 -93.97 11.83 69.00
C LEU A 117 -92.66 12.45 68.51
N SER A 118 -92.31 13.67 68.96
CA SER A 118 -91.06 14.34 68.57
C SER A 118 -89.84 13.55 69.06
N THR A 119 -89.82 13.15 70.33
CA THR A 119 -88.72 12.34 70.89
C THR A 119 -88.56 10.98 70.20
N ILE A 120 -89.67 10.30 69.84
CA ILE A 120 -89.61 9.07 69.03
C ILE A 120 -89.06 9.34 67.62
N GLU A 121 -89.42 10.45 66.99
CA GLU A 121 -88.96 10.75 65.63
C GLU A 121 -87.50 11.23 65.60
N GLU A 122 -87.06 11.97 66.61
CA GLU A 122 -85.66 12.33 66.86
C GLU A 122 -84.82 11.09 67.14
N GLU A 123 -85.31 10.15 67.96
CA GLU A 123 -84.67 8.84 68.17
C GLU A 123 -84.59 8.00 66.89
N LYS A 124 -85.65 7.99 66.06
CA LYS A 124 -85.61 7.34 64.74
C LYS A 124 -84.56 7.97 63.83
N LYS A 125 -84.47 9.31 63.79
CA LYS A 125 -83.45 10.06 63.03
C LYS A 125 -82.05 9.80 63.58
N ARG A 126 -81.86 9.72 64.90
CA ARG A 126 -80.59 9.37 65.54
C ARG A 126 -80.16 7.94 65.19
N LYS A 127 -81.07 6.97 65.28
CA LYS A 127 -80.83 5.57 64.89
C LYS A 127 -80.64 5.37 63.38
N ALA A 128 -81.16 6.26 62.53
CA ALA A 128 -80.82 6.30 61.11
C ALA A 128 -79.38 6.78 60.91
N ARG A 129 -79.03 7.98 61.41
CA ARG A 129 -77.67 8.55 61.32
C ARG A 129 -76.58 7.60 61.83
N ILE A 130 -76.82 6.88 62.93
CA ILE A 130 -75.88 5.89 63.46
C ILE A 130 -75.69 4.71 62.50
N ARG A 131 -76.77 4.21 61.88
CA ARG A 131 -76.68 3.13 60.87
C ARG A 131 -75.95 3.59 59.61
N ASP A 132 -76.23 4.80 59.13
CA ASP A 132 -75.55 5.37 57.97
C ASP A 132 -74.05 5.57 58.24
N PHE A 133 -73.71 6.06 59.45
CA PHE A 133 -72.32 6.17 59.90
C PHE A 133 -71.63 4.81 59.94
N ILE A 134 -72.24 3.78 60.54
CA ILE A 134 -71.69 2.41 60.59
C ILE A 134 -71.45 1.87 59.17
N LEU A 135 -72.41 1.99 58.25
CA LEU A 135 -72.25 1.56 56.87
C LEU A 135 -71.08 2.29 56.17
N SER A 136 -70.98 3.61 56.38
CA SER A 136 -69.89 4.41 55.81
C SER A 136 -68.50 4.07 56.38
N GLU A 137 -68.42 3.73 57.68
CA GLU A 137 -67.19 3.23 58.32
C GLU A 137 -66.80 1.89 57.72
N GLU A 138 -67.74 0.93 57.67
CA GLU A 138 -67.44 -0.39 57.13
C GLU A 138 -66.99 -0.32 55.66
N GLU A 139 -67.62 0.54 54.85
CA GLU A 139 -67.19 0.80 53.48
C GLU A 139 -65.80 1.43 53.43
N GLY A 140 -65.51 2.45 54.24
CA GLY A 140 -64.19 3.06 54.35
C GLY A 140 -63.12 2.03 54.75
N ARG A 141 -63.45 1.14 55.68
CA ARG A 141 -62.60 0.05 56.15
C ARG A 141 -62.41 -1.04 55.09
N ARG A 142 -63.44 -1.36 54.29
CA ARG A 142 -63.35 -2.24 53.11
C ARG A 142 -62.42 -1.63 52.05
N ARG A 143 -62.61 -0.36 51.68
CA ARG A 143 -61.77 0.37 50.72
C ARG A 143 -60.30 0.43 51.19
N THR A 144 -60.07 0.74 52.46
CA THR A 144 -58.73 0.78 53.07
C THR A 144 -58.04 -0.59 52.99
N LYS A 145 -58.74 -1.68 53.31
CA LYS A 145 -58.22 -3.05 53.17
C LYS A 145 -57.87 -3.41 51.72
N VAL A 146 -58.65 -2.96 50.74
CA VAL A 146 -58.36 -3.18 49.30
C VAL A 146 -57.11 -2.40 48.88
N LEU A 147 -57.03 -1.11 49.21
CA LEU A 147 -55.87 -0.26 48.90
C LEU A 147 -54.58 -0.78 49.56
N GLN A 148 -54.64 -1.27 50.80
CA GLN A 148 -53.51 -1.90 51.48
C GLN A 148 -53.02 -3.17 50.76
N ARG A 149 -53.93 -4.01 50.24
CA ARG A 149 -53.57 -5.19 49.43
C ARG A 149 -52.92 -4.77 48.12
N GLN A 150 -53.54 -3.84 47.39
CA GLN A 150 -53.00 -3.31 46.13
C GLN A 150 -51.59 -2.72 46.32
N LEU A 151 -51.35 -1.95 47.38
CA LEU A 151 -50.01 -1.44 47.71
C LEU A 151 -49.00 -2.54 48.00
N LEU A 152 -49.39 -3.62 48.70
CA LEU A 152 -48.52 -4.76 48.96
C LEU A 152 -48.21 -5.54 47.67
N ASP A 153 -49.19 -5.71 46.79
CA ASP A 153 -49.02 -6.47 45.55
C ASP A 153 -48.19 -5.68 44.53
N ILE A 154 -48.40 -4.37 44.39
CA ILE A 154 -47.53 -3.47 43.61
C ILE A 154 -46.10 -3.51 44.15
N ARG A 155 -45.89 -3.47 45.47
CA ARG A 155 -44.54 -3.58 46.07
C ARG A 155 -43.86 -4.90 45.71
N LYS A 156 -44.56 -6.04 45.81
CA LYS A 156 -44.02 -7.35 45.41
C LYS A 156 -43.66 -7.39 43.91
N GLU A 157 -44.56 -6.89 43.06
CA GLU A 157 -44.33 -6.83 41.61
C GLU A 157 -43.08 -6.00 41.28
N LYS A 158 -42.92 -4.83 41.92
CA LYS A 158 -41.75 -3.96 41.71
C LYS A 158 -40.45 -4.59 42.22
N VAL A 159 -40.48 -5.34 43.32
CA VAL A 159 -39.30 -6.11 43.78
C VAL A 159 -38.93 -7.20 42.76
N LEU A 160 -39.90 -7.94 42.21
CA LEU A 160 -39.65 -8.93 41.16
C LEU A 160 -39.19 -8.29 39.83
N GLU A 161 -39.67 -7.09 39.50
CA GLU A 161 -39.20 -6.31 38.35
C GLU A 161 -37.74 -5.83 38.52
N LEU A 162 -37.37 -5.38 39.71
CA LEU A 162 -35.98 -5.02 40.04
C LEU A 162 -35.06 -6.23 39.98
N GLN A 163 -35.43 -7.35 40.61
CA GLN A 163 -34.65 -8.61 40.55
C GLN A 163 -34.37 -9.07 39.11
N ARG A 164 -35.39 -9.06 38.24
CA ARG A 164 -35.24 -9.38 36.81
C ARG A 164 -34.34 -8.40 36.07
N ARG A 165 -34.32 -7.12 36.46
CA ARG A 165 -33.38 -6.12 35.91
C ARG A 165 -31.95 -6.36 36.41
N ASP A 166 -31.77 -6.69 37.67
CA ASP A 166 -30.45 -6.98 38.26
C ASP A 166 -29.83 -8.25 37.64
N GLU A 167 -30.63 -9.29 37.42
CA GLU A 167 -30.26 -10.51 36.68
C GLU A 167 -29.84 -10.18 35.23
N MET A 168 -30.60 -9.35 34.52
CA MET A 168 -30.26 -8.89 33.17
C MET A 168 -28.96 -8.06 33.17
N ILE A 169 -28.76 -7.18 34.16
CA ILE A 169 -27.54 -6.39 34.31
C ILE A 169 -26.32 -7.29 34.59
N ALA A 170 -26.47 -8.34 35.39
CA ALA A 170 -25.42 -9.33 35.60
C ALA A 170 -25.08 -10.07 34.30
N HIS A 171 -26.08 -10.62 33.61
CA HIS A 171 -25.88 -11.32 32.33
C HIS A 171 -25.17 -10.45 31.27
N LEU A 172 -25.58 -9.18 31.13
CA LEU A 172 -24.96 -8.26 30.17
C LEU A 172 -23.52 -7.87 30.57
N LYS A 173 -23.20 -7.80 31.87
CA LYS A 173 -21.83 -7.59 32.36
C LYS A 173 -20.95 -8.79 32.04
N ASP A 174 -21.45 -10.01 32.24
CA ASP A 174 -20.71 -11.24 31.96
C ASP A 174 -20.42 -11.39 30.45
N GLN A 175 -21.43 -11.15 29.60
CA GLN A 175 -21.23 -11.08 28.13
C GLN A 175 -20.22 -10.01 27.72
N LEU A 176 -20.23 -8.84 28.35
CA LEU A 176 -19.28 -7.77 28.07
C LEU A 176 -17.85 -8.15 28.50
N GLN A 177 -17.67 -8.88 29.60
CA GLN A 177 -16.36 -9.39 30.00
C GLN A 177 -15.89 -10.52 29.09
N GLU A 178 -16.77 -11.45 28.73
CA GLU A 178 -16.46 -12.56 27.83
C GLU A 178 -16.03 -12.05 26.43
N THR A 179 -16.77 -11.11 25.85
CA THR A 179 -16.45 -10.52 24.54
C THR A 179 -15.14 -9.71 24.58
N LYS A 180 -14.87 -8.96 25.65
CA LYS A 180 -13.57 -8.29 25.85
C LYS A 180 -12.42 -9.30 25.93
N ALA A 181 -12.55 -10.35 26.75
CA ALA A 181 -11.52 -11.37 26.88
C ALA A 181 -11.25 -12.10 25.56
N LYS A 182 -12.30 -12.41 24.77
CA LYS A 182 -12.18 -12.98 23.43
C LYS A 182 -11.47 -12.05 22.46
N THR A 183 -11.92 -10.80 22.33
CA THR A 183 -11.31 -9.82 21.42
C THR A 183 -9.87 -9.49 21.77
N ASP A 184 -9.51 -9.42 23.07
CA ASP A 184 -8.12 -9.22 23.52
C ASP A 184 -7.21 -10.40 23.16
N LEU A 185 -7.73 -11.63 23.18
CA LEU A 185 -6.99 -12.84 22.78
C LEU A 185 -6.85 -12.93 21.26
N GLU A 186 -7.93 -12.66 20.52
CA GLU A 186 -7.94 -12.60 19.05
C GLU A 186 -6.96 -11.54 18.53
N MET A 187 -6.96 -10.34 19.14
CA MET A 187 -6.04 -9.26 18.79
C MET A 187 -4.57 -9.66 18.99
N LYS A 188 -4.24 -10.31 20.12
CA LYS A 188 -2.89 -10.84 20.38
C LYS A 188 -2.50 -11.94 19.39
N TYR A 189 -3.43 -12.82 19.04
CA TYR A 189 -3.20 -13.89 18.07
C TYR A 189 -2.94 -13.32 16.66
N VAL A 190 -3.79 -12.39 16.19
CA VAL A 190 -3.64 -11.74 14.89
C VAL A 190 -2.34 -10.93 14.81
N ALA A 191 -1.98 -10.18 15.87
CA ALA A 191 -0.70 -9.49 15.95
C ALA A 191 0.48 -10.47 15.86
N LYS A 192 0.48 -11.55 16.66
CA LYS A 192 1.57 -12.53 16.64
C LYS A 192 1.69 -13.30 15.32
N SER A 193 0.55 -13.62 14.69
CA SER A 193 0.49 -14.31 13.40
C SER A 193 1.00 -13.42 12.26
N SER A 194 0.58 -12.15 12.21
CA SER A 194 1.06 -11.19 11.21
C SER A 194 2.54 -10.83 11.38
N GLU A 195 3.02 -10.63 12.62
CA GLU A 195 4.46 -10.52 12.91
C GLU A 195 5.25 -11.72 12.38
N LEU A 196 4.77 -12.94 12.63
CA LEU A 196 5.45 -14.17 12.19
C LEU A 196 5.47 -14.28 10.67
N GLN A 197 4.35 -13.96 10.00
CA GLN A 197 4.27 -13.96 8.53
C GLN A 197 5.25 -12.93 7.94
N VAL A 198 5.26 -11.70 8.44
CA VAL A 198 6.20 -10.66 8.00
C VAL A 198 7.65 -11.11 8.20
N TYR A 199 7.98 -11.70 9.35
CA TYR A 199 9.32 -12.21 9.62
C TYR A 199 9.72 -13.37 8.68
N GLN A 200 8.80 -14.29 8.39
CA GLN A 200 9.04 -15.40 7.45
C GLN A 200 9.28 -14.90 6.03
N GLU A 201 8.45 -13.99 5.53
CA GLU A 201 8.61 -13.39 4.20
C GLU A 201 9.88 -12.55 4.08
N GLN A 202 10.19 -11.71 5.10
CA GLN A 202 11.47 -10.99 5.17
C GLN A 202 12.66 -11.95 5.15
N LYS A 203 12.58 -13.07 5.86
CA LYS A 203 13.66 -14.06 5.88
C LYS A 203 13.81 -14.76 4.53
N LEU A 204 12.71 -15.14 3.88
CA LEU A 204 12.71 -15.77 2.55
C LEU A 204 13.28 -14.81 1.49
N ASN A 205 12.85 -13.55 1.50
CA ASN A 205 13.35 -12.53 0.58
C ASN A 205 14.84 -12.25 0.81
N SER A 206 15.29 -12.12 2.07
CA SER A 206 16.72 -11.93 2.38
C SER A 206 17.60 -13.12 1.96
N MET A 207 17.07 -14.34 1.87
CA MET A 207 17.81 -15.47 1.29
C MET A 207 17.90 -15.36 -0.23
N LYS A 208 16.79 -15.07 -0.92
CA LYS A 208 16.75 -14.85 -2.38
C LYS A 208 17.62 -13.67 -2.82
N GLU A 209 17.61 -12.57 -2.06
CA GLU A 209 18.49 -11.42 -2.29
C GLU A 209 19.97 -11.83 -2.25
N LYS A 210 20.38 -12.64 -1.27
CA LYS A 210 21.75 -13.15 -1.17
C LYS A 210 22.12 -14.14 -2.29
N GLU A 211 21.18 -14.96 -2.72
CA GLU A 211 21.36 -15.85 -3.89
C GLU A 211 21.58 -15.03 -5.16
N LEU A 212 20.77 -13.99 -5.38
CA LEU A 212 20.91 -13.06 -6.51
C LEU A 212 22.20 -12.23 -6.42
N GLU A 213 22.58 -11.74 -5.24
CA GLU A 213 23.86 -11.05 -5.03
C GLU A 213 25.07 -11.94 -5.32
N ALA A 214 25.00 -13.22 -4.97
CA ALA A 214 26.06 -14.19 -5.27
C ALA A 214 26.15 -14.47 -6.77
N GLU A 215 25.01 -14.64 -7.45
CA GLU A 215 24.97 -14.83 -8.90
C GLU A 215 25.43 -13.58 -9.66
N ILE A 216 25.07 -12.38 -9.19
CA ILE A 216 25.57 -11.12 -9.75
C ILE A 216 27.10 -11.06 -9.64
N LYS A 217 27.69 -11.40 -8.49
CA LYS A 217 29.16 -11.43 -8.30
C LYS A 217 29.83 -12.43 -9.25
N ARG A 218 29.29 -13.66 -9.31
CA ARG A 218 29.77 -14.72 -10.20
C ARG A 218 29.75 -14.30 -11.68
N LEU A 219 28.69 -13.62 -12.11
CA LEU A 219 28.57 -13.09 -13.47
C LEU A 219 29.52 -11.92 -13.76
N HIS A 220 29.81 -11.07 -12.76
CA HIS A 220 30.82 -10.02 -12.91
C HIS A 220 32.23 -10.60 -13.00
N GLU A 221 32.56 -11.62 -12.22
CA GLU A 221 33.84 -12.34 -12.29
C GLU A 221 34.04 -12.95 -13.69
N MET A 222 33.05 -13.70 -14.20
CA MET A 222 33.10 -14.26 -15.55
C MET A 222 33.22 -13.18 -16.65
N LEU A 223 32.47 -12.09 -16.54
CA LEU A 223 32.51 -11.00 -17.51
C LEU A 223 33.92 -10.37 -17.58
N GLU A 224 34.58 -10.25 -16.43
CA GLU A 224 35.91 -9.65 -16.34
C GLU A 224 37.01 -10.61 -16.82
N GLU A 225 36.86 -11.93 -16.59
CA GLU A 225 37.70 -12.96 -17.19
C GLU A 225 37.60 -12.96 -18.73
N GLU A 226 36.38 -12.88 -19.28
CA GLU A 226 36.14 -12.74 -20.72
C GLU A 226 36.72 -11.43 -21.26
N ARG A 227 36.56 -10.31 -20.53
CA ARG A 227 37.12 -9.00 -20.92
C ARG A 227 38.65 -9.03 -20.99
N LEU A 228 39.31 -9.64 -20.02
CA LEU A 228 40.77 -9.80 -20.01
C LEU A 228 41.22 -10.73 -21.14
N SER A 229 40.54 -11.86 -21.35
CA SER A 229 40.83 -12.81 -22.43
C SER A 229 40.69 -12.17 -23.82
N HIS A 230 39.66 -11.34 -24.00
CA HIS A 230 39.43 -10.59 -25.23
C HIS A 230 40.53 -9.54 -25.50
N ILE A 231 40.95 -8.78 -24.48
CA ILE A 231 42.04 -7.81 -24.60
C ILE A 231 43.36 -8.50 -24.99
N GLU A 232 43.65 -9.65 -24.39
CA GLU A 232 44.86 -10.43 -24.70
C GLU A 232 44.81 -11.00 -26.14
N LEU A 233 43.65 -11.50 -26.59
CA LEU A 233 43.46 -11.95 -27.97
C LEU A 233 43.58 -10.79 -28.97
N GLU A 234 43.00 -9.62 -28.67
CA GLU A 234 43.17 -8.43 -29.51
C GLU A 234 44.63 -8.00 -29.59
N ARG A 235 45.37 -8.05 -28.48
CA ARG A 235 46.79 -7.71 -28.43
C ARG A 235 47.59 -8.66 -29.32
N PHE A 236 47.41 -9.96 -29.16
CA PHE A 236 48.04 -10.99 -29.98
C PHE A 236 47.77 -10.77 -31.48
N LEU A 237 46.51 -10.53 -31.87
CA LEU A 237 46.14 -10.30 -33.28
C LEU A 237 46.75 -9.00 -33.85
N LYS A 238 46.89 -7.94 -33.03
CA LYS A 238 47.55 -6.69 -33.44
C LYS A 238 49.06 -6.87 -33.59
N GLU A 239 49.69 -7.64 -32.70
CA GLU A 239 51.12 -8.00 -32.80
C GLU A 239 51.39 -8.83 -34.07
N ASP A 240 50.56 -9.83 -34.38
CA ASP A 240 50.64 -10.62 -35.62
C ASP A 240 50.37 -9.78 -36.88
N GLN A 241 49.40 -8.84 -36.83
CA GLN A 241 49.13 -7.92 -37.94
C GLN A 241 50.34 -7.02 -38.23
N LEU A 242 50.92 -6.39 -37.22
CA LEU A 242 52.13 -5.56 -37.37
C LEU A 242 53.29 -6.38 -37.95
N ALA A 243 53.49 -7.61 -37.48
CA ALA A 243 54.53 -8.50 -38.01
C ALA A 243 54.26 -8.97 -39.45
N LEU A 244 53.03 -8.86 -39.97
CA LEU A 244 52.70 -9.08 -41.39
C LEU A 244 52.87 -7.81 -42.22
N GLU A 245 52.51 -6.64 -41.66
CA GLU A 245 52.73 -5.32 -42.27
C GLU A 245 54.24 -5.05 -42.47
N GLU A 246 55.08 -5.29 -41.46
CA GLU A 246 56.55 -5.20 -41.59
C GLU A 246 57.10 -6.12 -42.69
N LYS A 247 56.57 -7.35 -42.80
CA LYS A 247 56.96 -8.27 -43.88
C LYS A 247 56.54 -7.75 -45.24
N LEU A 248 55.34 -7.18 -45.34
CA LEU A 248 54.82 -6.60 -46.58
C LEU A 248 55.69 -5.41 -47.01
N GLU A 249 56.04 -4.51 -46.09
CA GLU A 249 56.95 -3.37 -46.35
C GLU A 249 58.31 -3.85 -46.88
N MET A 250 58.96 -4.80 -46.21
CA MET A 250 60.22 -5.39 -46.69
C MET A 250 60.13 -6.01 -48.10
N TRP A 251 58.99 -6.60 -48.45
CA TRP A 251 58.77 -7.15 -49.80
C TRP A 251 58.47 -6.06 -50.83
N MET A 252 57.80 -4.96 -50.46
CA MET A 252 57.60 -3.80 -51.31
C MET A 252 58.93 -3.10 -51.62
N GLU A 253 59.72 -2.73 -50.61
CA GLU A 253 61.04 -2.11 -50.77
C GLU A 253 61.95 -2.95 -51.69
N ARG A 254 61.96 -4.27 -51.48
CA ARG A 254 62.72 -5.19 -52.33
C ARG A 254 62.19 -5.18 -53.77
N TYR A 255 60.89 -5.25 -53.98
CA TYR A 255 60.29 -5.26 -55.31
C TYR A 255 60.58 -3.95 -56.06
N GLU A 256 60.45 -2.80 -55.39
CA GLU A 256 60.79 -1.49 -55.94
C GLU A 256 62.26 -1.44 -56.37
N LYS A 257 63.18 -1.89 -55.51
CA LYS A 257 64.61 -1.96 -55.83
C LYS A 257 64.92 -2.91 -57.01
N ASP A 258 64.35 -4.12 -57.00
CA ASP A 258 64.51 -5.08 -58.10
C ASP A 258 63.97 -4.49 -59.43
N MET A 259 62.90 -3.67 -59.37
CA MET A 259 62.35 -2.94 -60.52
C MET A 259 63.23 -1.76 -60.97
N GLU A 260 63.79 -0.98 -60.04
CA GLU A 260 64.75 0.10 -60.34
C GLU A 260 66.02 -0.46 -61.01
N ASP A 261 66.60 -1.52 -60.46
CA ASP A 261 67.78 -2.20 -61.01
C ASP A 261 67.50 -2.72 -62.43
N LYS A 262 66.34 -3.35 -62.66
CA LYS A 262 65.92 -3.82 -63.99
C LYS A 262 65.64 -2.67 -64.96
N GLN A 263 65.10 -1.55 -64.49
CA GLN A 263 64.89 -0.35 -65.29
C GLN A 263 66.24 0.32 -65.65
N HIS A 264 67.23 0.27 -64.76
CA HIS A 264 68.59 0.74 -65.00
C HIS A 264 69.35 -0.15 -65.98
N GLU A 265 69.27 -1.48 -65.84
CA GLU A 265 69.78 -2.45 -66.85
C GLU A 265 69.17 -2.18 -68.22
N LEU A 266 67.85 -2.02 -68.30
CA LEU A 266 67.14 -1.76 -69.55
C LEU A 266 67.54 -0.42 -70.19
N ASN A 267 67.76 0.62 -69.38
CA ASN A 267 68.23 1.92 -69.86
C ASN A 267 69.69 1.87 -70.34
N THR A 268 70.59 1.19 -69.62
CA THR A 268 71.99 1.01 -70.06
C THR A 268 72.07 0.18 -71.34
N LEU A 269 71.27 -0.88 -71.49
CA LEU A 269 71.16 -1.65 -72.74
C LEU A 269 70.61 -0.81 -73.91
N LYS A 270 69.60 0.04 -73.68
CA LYS A 270 69.11 1.00 -74.69
C LYS A 270 70.20 1.98 -75.13
N ASN A 271 70.95 2.55 -74.18
CA ASN A 271 72.05 3.48 -74.47
C ASN A 271 73.19 2.78 -75.22
N ASN A 272 73.57 1.57 -74.83
CA ASN A 272 74.56 0.75 -75.52
C ASN A 272 74.12 0.38 -76.94
N ARG A 273 72.82 0.07 -77.15
CA ARG A 273 72.26 -0.16 -78.48
C ARG A 273 72.30 1.10 -79.35
N ALA A 274 71.95 2.25 -78.80
CA ALA A 274 71.98 3.53 -79.50
C ALA A 274 73.41 3.93 -79.90
N SER A 275 74.38 3.80 -78.99
CA SER A 275 75.80 4.05 -79.23
C SER A 275 76.38 3.10 -80.30
N ASN A 276 76.09 1.80 -80.21
CA ASN A 276 76.51 0.85 -81.24
C ASN A 276 75.86 1.13 -82.61
N LEU A 277 74.60 1.53 -82.65
CA LEU A 277 73.92 1.92 -83.89
C LEU A 277 74.57 3.16 -84.51
N ALA A 278 74.88 4.18 -83.71
CA ALA A 278 75.59 5.38 -84.16
C ALA A 278 76.99 5.04 -84.72
N ARG A 279 77.76 4.18 -84.03
CA ARG A 279 79.07 3.69 -84.50
C ARG A 279 78.97 2.90 -85.82
N LEU A 280 77.94 2.06 -85.97
CA LEU A 280 77.68 1.34 -87.22
C LEU A 280 77.29 2.28 -88.37
N GLN A 281 76.47 3.31 -88.10
CA GLN A 281 76.12 4.33 -89.08
C GLN A 281 77.34 5.16 -89.51
N GLU A 282 78.21 5.54 -88.57
CA GLU A 282 79.45 6.26 -88.85
C GLU A 282 80.42 5.39 -89.68
N LEU A 283 80.58 4.11 -89.32
CA LEU A 283 81.42 3.18 -90.07
C LEU A 283 80.87 2.92 -91.48
N ALA A 284 79.55 2.74 -91.63
CA ALA A 284 78.90 2.61 -92.93
C ALA A 284 79.05 3.88 -93.79
N LYS A 285 79.03 5.07 -93.18
CA LYS A 285 79.34 6.33 -93.87
C LYS A 285 80.80 6.34 -94.36
N LYS A 286 81.77 6.03 -93.50
CA LYS A 286 83.19 5.93 -93.86
C LYS A 286 83.47 4.90 -94.96
N TYR A 287 82.76 3.77 -94.97
CA TYR A 287 82.85 2.79 -96.05
C TYR A 287 82.35 3.36 -97.39
N ARG A 288 81.19 4.02 -97.42
CA ARG A 288 80.67 4.66 -98.65
C ARG A 288 81.62 5.75 -99.16
N GLU A 289 82.17 6.58 -98.27
CA GLU A 289 83.15 7.61 -98.62
C GLU A 289 84.42 6.98 -99.21
N SER A 290 84.93 5.92 -98.58
CA SER A 290 86.12 5.19 -99.08
C SER A 290 85.86 4.49 -100.42
N GLU A 291 84.68 3.89 -100.60
CA GLU A 291 84.25 3.25 -101.84
C GLU A 291 84.13 4.29 -102.97
N GLN A 292 83.55 5.47 -102.70
CA GLN A 292 83.51 6.58 -103.65
C GLN A 292 84.91 7.02 -104.08
N VAL A 293 85.86 7.12 -103.14
CA VAL A 293 87.27 7.44 -103.46
C VAL A 293 87.93 6.34 -104.31
N VAL A 294 87.70 5.06 -104.01
CA VAL A 294 88.24 3.94 -104.82
C VAL A 294 87.62 3.90 -106.22
N ILE A 295 86.32 4.18 -106.35
CA ILE A 295 85.65 4.29 -107.66
C ILE A 295 86.21 5.49 -108.43
N ALA A 296 86.40 6.64 -107.78
CA ALA A 296 86.98 7.83 -108.40
C ALA A 296 88.41 7.58 -108.90
N ASP A 297 89.30 7.03 -108.07
CA ASP A 297 90.67 6.65 -108.46
C ASP A 297 90.69 5.61 -109.60
N ARG A 298 89.76 4.66 -109.60
CA ARG A 298 89.63 3.68 -110.70
C ARG A 298 89.20 4.34 -112.01
N VAL A 299 88.24 5.25 -111.98
CA VAL A 299 87.78 6.02 -113.14
C VAL A 299 88.86 6.97 -113.63
N GLU A 300 89.57 7.65 -112.73
CA GLU A 300 90.69 8.54 -113.04
C GLU A 300 91.84 7.78 -113.71
N LYS A 301 92.23 6.61 -113.16
CA LYS A 301 93.22 5.72 -113.80
C LYS A 301 92.77 5.22 -115.17
N GLU A 302 91.48 4.92 -115.35
CA GLU A 302 90.96 4.52 -116.66
C GLU A 302 90.99 5.68 -117.67
N ASN A 303 90.60 6.89 -117.23
CA ASN A 303 90.70 8.11 -118.02
C ASN A 303 92.17 8.38 -118.43
N LEU A 304 93.12 8.32 -117.49
CA LEU A 304 94.56 8.46 -117.73
C LEU A 304 95.16 7.37 -118.65
N ARG A 305 94.55 6.18 -118.76
CA ARG A 305 94.90 5.22 -119.81
C ARG A 305 94.32 5.64 -121.15
N ARG A 306 93.02 5.97 -121.20
CA ARG A 306 92.35 6.38 -122.45
C ARG A 306 92.94 7.66 -123.04
N GLU A 307 93.47 8.57 -122.22
CA GLU A 307 94.23 9.73 -122.67
C GLU A 307 95.59 9.34 -123.24
N ARG A 308 96.38 8.50 -122.55
CA ARG A 308 97.65 8.00 -123.12
C ARG A 308 97.45 7.18 -124.40
N GLU A 309 96.39 6.37 -124.48
CA GLU A 309 96.04 5.64 -125.71
C GLU A 309 95.69 6.61 -126.87
N LYS A 310 95.01 7.73 -126.57
CA LYS A 310 94.79 8.81 -127.56
C LYS A 310 96.09 9.51 -127.92
N GLU A 311 96.90 9.93 -126.96
CA GLU A 311 98.21 10.55 -127.19
C GLU A 311 99.13 9.65 -128.01
N GLU A 312 99.14 8.33 -127.75
CA GLU A 312 99.90 7.34 -128.55
C GLU A 312 99.34 7.23 -129.98
N MET A 313 98.01 7.24 -130.16
CA MET A 313 97.39 7.27 -131.50
C MET A 313 97.66 8.57 -132.26
N GLU A 314 97.61 9.71 -131.58
CA GLU A 314 97.93 11.05 -132.11
C GLU A 314 99.41 11.15 -132.44
N TRP A 315 100.30 10.67 -131.59
CA TRP A 315 101.75 10.64 -131.80
C TRP A 315 102.15 9.67 -132.92
N ALA A 316 101.52 8.49 -133.00
CA ALA A 316 101.69 7.57 -134.12
C ALA A 316 101.20 8.20 -135.45
N SER A 317 100.11 8.97 -135.40
CA SER A 317 99.59 9.72 -136.55
C SER A 317 100.54 10.87 -136.93
N ALA A 318 101.09 11.59 -135.96
CA ALA A 318 102.09 12.63 -136.15
C ALA A 318 103.41 12.05 -136.70
N ILE A 319 103.83 10.86 -136.29
CA ILE A 319 104.98 10.16 -136.87
C ILE A 319 104.70 9.73 -138.31
N LYS A 320 103.51 9.19 -138.61
CA LYS A 320 103.11 8.91 -140.00
C LYS A 320 103.15 10.17 -140.86
N LEU A 321 102.67 11.30 -140.33
CA LEU A 321 102.73 12.60 -141.01
C LEU A 321 104.16 13.11 -141.19
N GLN A 322 105.01 13.05 -140.15
CA GLN A 322 106.43 13.44 -140.20
C GLN A 322 107.24 12.55 -141.15
N SER A 323 106.98 11.24 -141.18
CA SER A 323 107.69 10.30 -142.07
C SER A 323 107.20 10.40 -143.52
N TRP A 324 105.91 10.66 -143.75
CA TRP A 324 105.39 11.06 -145.05
C TRP A 324 106.04 12.36 -145.55
N TRP A 325 106.12 13.40 -144.70
CA TRP A 325 106.75 14.67 -145.02
C TRP A 325 108.25 14.51 -145.29
N ARG A 326 109.01 13.85 -144.41
CA ARG A 326 110.45 13.58 -144.61
C ARG A 326 110.71 12.74 -145.86
N GLY A 327 109.89 11.73 -146.13
CA GLY A 327 109.97 10.94 -147.36
C GLY A 327 109.69 11.78 -148.62
N THR A 328 108.78 12.75 -148.52
CA THR A 328 108.48 13.70 -149.60
C THR A 328 109.61 14.71 -149.80
N MET A 329 110.22 15.24 -148.73
CA MET A 329 111.42 16.09 -148.80
C MET A 329 112.61 15.38 -149.46
N VAL A 330 112.83 14.09 -149.16
CA VAL A 330 113.87 13.28 -149.81
C VAL A 330 113.56 13.03 -151.29
N ARG A 331 112.30 12.73 -151.64
CA ARG A 331 111.88 12.50 -153.04
C ARG A 331 111.86 13.77 -153.91
N GLN A 332 111.69 14.94 -153.30
CA GLN A 332 111.72 16.25 -153.98
C GLN A 332 113.10 16.95 -153.89
N GLY A 333 114.14 16.29 -153.39
CA GLY A 333 115.54 16.74 -153.55
C GLY A 333 115.99 17.93 -152.69
N LEU A 334 115.28 18.28 -151.60
CA LEU A 334 115.55 19.46 -150.79
C LEU A 334 116.23 19.12 -149.45
N GLY A 335 117.56 18.98 -149.41
CA GLY A 335 118.33 18.88 -148.16
C GLY A 335 119.83 18.50 -148.32
N PRO A 336 120.77 19.07 -147.52
CA PRO A 336 122.21 18.85 -147.70
C PRO A 336 122.79 17.69 -146.85
N PHE A 337 123.53 16.77 -147.50
CA PHE A 337 124.34 15.73 -146.86
C PHE A 337 125.83 15.87 -147.20
N LYS A 338 126.75 15.97 -146.20
CA LYS A 338 128.22 15.90 -146.40
C LYS A 338 128.99 15.26 -145.23
N LYS A 339 130.26 14.92 -145.49
CA LYS A 339 131.22 14.16 -144.65
C LYS A 339 132.48 15.03 -144.40
N GLY A 340 133.30 14.88 -143.35
CA GLY A 340 133.24 13.98 -142.18
C GLY A 340 134.66 13.52 -141.73
N LYS A 341 135.11 13.84 -140.51
CA LYS A 341 136.45 13.48 -139.94
C LYS A 341 136.39 13.26 -138.41
N LYS A 342 137.39 12.57 -137.84
CA LYS A 342 137.55 12.21 -136.40
C LYS A 342 138.92 12.67 -135.84
N PRO A 343 139.03 12.89 -134.52
CA PRO A 343 140.25 12.63 -133.72
C PRO A 343 140.06 11.44 -132.75
N LYS A 344 141.13 11.00 -132.06
CA LYS A 344 141.13 9.80 -131.19
C LYS A 344 142.12 9.92 -130.01
N ALA A 345 141.62 9.70 -128.79
CA ALA A 345 142.34 9.60 -127.50
C ALA A 345 141.37 9.06 -126.41
N LYS A 346 141.78 8.41 -125.30
CA LYS A 346 143.02 7.65 -125.01
C LYS A 346 142.68 6.36 -124.23
N GLU A 347 142.71 6.37 -122.89
CA GLU A 347 142.55 5.20 -121.98
C GLU A 347 141.80 5.60 -120.69
N GLY A 348 141.16 4.72 -119.92
CA GLY A 348 140.91 3.27 -120.07
C GLY A 348 139.42 2.94 -119.84
N LYS A 349 138.97 1.86 -119.16
CA LYS A 349 139.61 0.63 -118.61
C LYS A 349 138.50 -0.47 -118.55
N LYS A 350 138.80 -1.71 -118.11
CA LYS A 350 137.84 -2.86 -118.13
C LYS A 350 137.24 -3.22 -116.75
N GLY A 351 135.97 -3.66 -116.75
CA GLY A 351 135.33 -4.42 -115.65
C GLY A 351 134.06 -5.18 -116.06
N LYS A 352 134.16 -6.50 -116.32
CA LYS A 352 133.01 -7.45 -116.47
C LYS A 352 132.24 -7.55 -115.12
N LYS A 353 130.94 -7.82 -115.00
CA LYS A 353 130.00 -8.89 -115.48
C LYS A 353 128.55 -8.27 -115.47
N LYS A 354 127.38 -8.90 -115.69
CA LYS A 354 126.93 -10.29 -116.00
C LYS A 354 125.87 -10.26 -117.15
N LYS A 355 124.57 -10.16 -116.80
CA LYS A 355 123.31 -10.19 -117.60
C LYS A 355 122.17 -9.66 -116.67
N LYS A 356 121.15 -8.90 -117.09
CA LYS A 356 120.02 -9.22 -118.02
C LYS A 356 119.19 -10.44 -117.58
N LYS A 357 117.87 -10.37 -117.52
CA LYS A 357 116.95 -9.22 -117.56
C LYS A 357 115.68 -9.65 -116.82
#